data_AF-A0A7Z9H529-F1
#
_entry.id   AF-A0A7Z9H529-F1
#
_cell.length_a   1.000
_cell.length_b   1.000
_cell.length_c   1.000
_cell.angle_alpha   90.00
_cell.angle_beta   90.00
_cell.angle_gamma   90.00
#
_symmetry.space_group_name_H-M   'P 1'
#
loop_
_entity.id
_entity.type
_entity.pdbx_description
1 polymer ?
#
loop_
_entity_poly.entity_id
_entity_poly.type
_entity_poly.pdbx_seq_one_letter_code
_entity_poly.pdbx_strand_id
1 'polypeptide(L)'
;MLSRLALVVTIASAVLFCAPLGAQLVFDDFESYAPGIFPDPFTGQNNWETWDLDPAVTGEIVNPAPAGGTFDPALQALRLFSGSDMVRRFNGLNTSVLTLTAQTYVPSTQTAGSLYFILMNQYGPGGPYNWSVQIACDPAAGVVTDFGGSSAVTGVSTPTSIVLDEWVEVRVEIDLNTNTYDGFYGGSQVMDNNFWGANIELSAIDLYSGGMVECYFDDLFVDFNTSCGDCCPFDGFTCISDCTTEDINLAWTTFMPAGVPYDEIAVYRNGTQVATLPGNALSYIDVGVPAGIYSYEVAAECSTGDWSTFCDLTHSPPVSGMTDVVANLENSGGNIASAAAVQAALEANGRVVLTLDNITGTCFPDAATFSSLWLCLGTYPSNHQINADEGVKIAELIEAGISVYCEGGDVWGFDADSAFSPYDGVDSDNTADGDDSFISMTGEDSGFGVDLTGLAADYTQDQAGSDWTDQMAPATLDIGGPNSGPIWRDAGLGYIVATYYASDISPVICQSWEFGGYVGDQAALMLEYLAGLGSSGPPPPVGPEFRRGDSNGDGAFNIADPVHSLASLFSGGLAPGCMAAADSNADGSFNIADPVKSLGALFSGQLPPPAPGPTDCGEDPADPDLLSCDDYTC
;
A
#
# COMPACT_ATOMS: atom_id res chain seq x y z
N MET A 1 -41.73 37.64 26.96
CA MET A 1 -40.41 36.98 26.92
C MET A 1 -40.41 36.07 25.71
N LEU A 2 -39.76 36.51 24.64
CA LEU A 2 -39.65 35.78 23.38
C LEU A 2 -38.63 34.63 23.55
N SER A 3 -39.03 33.37 23.35
CA SER A 3 -38.07 32.29 23.12
C SER A 3 -37.73 32.26 21.63
N ARG A 4 -36.43 32.33 21.33
CA ARG A 4 -35.88 32.28 19.99
C ARG A 4 -35.83 30.82 19.54
N LEU A 5 -36.43 30.54 18.38
CA LEU A 5 -36.13 29.39 17.54
C LEU A 5 -34.63 29.43 17.20
N ALA A 6 -33.87 28.40 17.59
CA ALA A 6 -32.55 28.14 17.05
C ALA A 6 -32.70 27.01 16.03
N LEU A 7 -32.67 27.39 14.75
CA LEU A 7 -32.51 26.49 13.62
C LEU A 7 -31.08 25.94 13.68
N VAL A 8 -30.93 24.68 14.09
CA VAL A 8 -29.67 23.95 13.95
C VAL A 8 -29.59 23.50 12.50
N VAL A 9 -28.88 24.27 11.68
CA VAL A 9 -28.41 23.82 10.36
C VAL A 9 -27.16 23.01 10.64
N THR A 10 -27.27 21.70 10.61
CA THR A 10 -26.10 20.82 10.56
C THR A 10 -25.52 20.98 9.16
N ILE A 11 -24.45 21.77 9.03
CA ILE A 11 -23.63 21.80 7.83
C ILE A 11 -22.89 20.47 7.83
N ALA A 12 -23.34 19.53 6.98
CA ALA A 12 -22.51 18.40 6.58
C ALA A 12 -21.35 18.98 5.78
N SER A 13 -20.20 19.15 6.44
CA SER A 13 -18.94 19.39 5.75
C SER A 13 -18.60 18.09 5.02
N ALA A 14 -18.95 17.99 3.74
CA ALA A 14 -18.31 17.06 2.84
C ALA A 14 -16.84 17.51 2.75
N VAL A 15 -15.99 16.90 3.58
CA VAL A 15 -14.55 16.94 3.36
C VAL A 15 -14.34 16.05 2.14
N LEU A 16 -14.38 16.64 0.95
CA LEU A 16 -13.71 16.04 -0.20
C LEU A 16 -12.26 15.92 0.22
N PHE A 17 -11.78 14.71 0.50
CA PHE A 17 -10.37 14.40 0.39
C PHE A 17 -10.01 14.52 -1.09
N CYS A 18 -9.82 15.75 -1.55
CA CYS A 18 -9.05 15.97 -2.75
C CYS A 18 -7.64 15.52 -2.37
N ALA A 19 -7.17 14.41 -2.96
CA ALA A 19 -5.74 14.12 -2.94
C ALA A 19 -5.00 15.42 -3.28
N PRO A 20 -3.91 15.76 -2.57
CA PRO A 20 -3.14 16.94 -2.92
C PRO A 20 -2.76 16.77 -4.39
N LEU A 21 -3.28 17.66 -5.25
CA LEU A 21 -2.80 17.77 -6.62
C LEU A 21 -1.29 18.02 -6.50
N GLY A 22 -0.49 17.03 -6.88
CA GLY A 22 0.95 17.22 -6.99
C GLY A 22 1.22 18.43 -7.88
N ALA A 23 2.22 19.23 -7.53
CA ALA A 23 2.67 20.25 -8.45
C ALA A 23 3.31 19.58 -9.67
N GLN A 24 2.88 19.97 -10.86
CA GLN A 24 3.52 19.61 -12.12
C GLN A 24 4.97 20.12 -12.13
N LEU A 25 5.97 19.29 -12.44
CA LEU A 25 7.35 19.78 -12.61
C LEU A 25 7.54 20.44 -13.97
N VAL A 26 6.88 21.58 -14.18
CA VAL A 26 7.43 22.56 -15.12
C VAL A 26 8.66 23.18 -14.49
N PHE A 27 8.57 23.49 -13.19
CA PHE A 27 9.58 24.18 -12.42
C PHE A 27 9.44 23.81 -10.94
N ASP A 28 10.56 23.53 -10.26
CA ASP A 28 10.64 23.38 -8.82
C ASP A 28 11.83 24.19 -8.30
N ASP A 29 11.53 25.32 -7.66
CA ASP A 29 12.47 26.21 -6.97
C ASP A 29 12.63 25.84 -5.48
N PHE A 30 12.01 24.74 -5.04
CA PHE A 30 11.98 24.30 -3.65
C PHE A 30 11.42 25.32 -2.63
N GLU A 31 10.88 26.46 -3.07
CA GLU A 31 10.35 27.52 -2.20
C GLU A 31 9.02 27.15 -1.56
N SER A 32 8.30 26.21 -2.17
CA SER A 32 6.98 25.78 -1.70
C SER A 32 7.03 24.82 -0.51
N TYR A 33 8.21 24.23 -0.24
CA TYR A 33 8.39 23.25 0.83
C TYR A 33 8.78 23.91 2.15
N ALA A 34 8.44 23.25 3.26
CA ALA A 34 8.89 23.68 4.57
C ALA A 34 10.39 23.35 4.76
N PRO A 35 11.19 24.24 5.39
CA PRO A 35 12.56 23.90 5.76
C PRO A 35 12.63 22.67 6.67
N GLY A 36 13.57 21.76 6.39
CA GLY A 36 13.73 20.50 7.11
C GLY A 36 13.90 19.29 6.17
N ILE A 37 13.69 18.08 6.71
CA ILE A 37 13.83 16.82 5.97
C ILE A 37 12.97 16.85 4.71
N PHE A 38 13.56 16.44 3.58
CA PHE A 38 12.90 16.41 2.29
C PHE A 38 13.37 15.22 1.41
N PRO A 39 12.45 14.50 0.75
CA PRO A 39 11.00 14.69 0.83
C PRO A 39 10.53 14.19 2.20
N ASP A 40 9.24 14.22 2.48
CA ASP A 40 8.77 13.42 3.60
C ASP A 40 9.08 11.94 3.26
N PRO A 41 9.91 11.24 4.04
CA PRO A 41 10.43 9.93 3.65
C PRO A 41 9.36 8.84 3.72
N PHE A 42 8.19 9.12 4.29
CA PHE A 42 7.08 8.16 4.42
C PHE A 42 5.97 8.41 3.39
N THR A 43 5.79 9.66 2.97
CA THR A 43 4.66 10.06 2.11
C THR A 43 5.08 10.59 0.75
N GLY A 44 6.36 10.92 0.56
CA GLY A 44 6.84 11.63 -0.62
C GLY A 44 6.23 13.03 -0.74
N GLN A 45 6.78 13.86 -1.63
CA GLN A 45 6.24 15.21 -1.87
C GLN A 45 6.40 15.59 -3.35
N ASN A 46 5.32 15.91 -4.06
CA ASN A 46 5.35 16.32 -5.48
C ASN A 46 6.14 15.34 -6.40
N ASN A 47 5.95 14.04 -6.21
CA ASN A 47 6.67 12.93 -6.88
C ASN A 47 8.16 12.82 -6.53
N TRP A 48 8.65 13.59 -5.56
CA TRP A 48 9.93 13.34 -4.92
C TRP A 48 9.81 12.24 -3.87
N GLU A 49 10.78 11.34 -3.90
CA GLU A 49 10.96 10.23 -2.97
C GLU A 49 12.46 10.01 -2.74
N THR A 50 12.79 9.23 -1.72
CA THR A 50 14.16 8.74 -1.55
C THR A 50 14.43 7.57 -2.48
N TRP A 51 15.70 7.37 -2.84
CA TRP A 51 16.11 6.20 -3.60
C TRP A 51 15.63 4.90 -2.95
N ASP A 52 14.96 4.04 -3.72
CA ASP A 52 14.33 2.80 -3.26
C ASP A 52 13.37 2.95 -2.06
N LEU A 53 12.85 4.15 -1.84
CA LEU A 53 12.04 4.49 -0.66
C LEU A 53 12.80 4.30 0.67
N ASP A 54 14.14 4.28 0.64
CA ASP A 54 14.96 4.19 1.86
C ASP A 54 14.94 5.55 2.60
N PRO A 55 14.37 5.64 3.81
CA PRO A 55 14.33 6.90 4.55
C PRO A 55 15.72 7.40 4.96
N ALA A 56 16.75 6.54 4.96
CA ALA A 56 18.11 6.90 5.37
C ALA A 56 18.86 7.79 4.37
N VAL A 57 18.42 7.83 3.12
CA VAL A 57 19.07 8.58 2.02
C VAL A 57 18.34 9.88 1.65
N THR A 58 17.61 10.46 2.60
CA THR A 58 16.88 11.73 2.43
C THR A 58 17.79 12.95 2.20
N GLY A 59 17.21 14.06 1.71
CA GLY A 59 17.80 15.40 1.68
C GLY A 59 17.18 16.36 2.72
N GLU A 60 17.49 17.65 2.60
CA GLU A 60 16.99 18.73 3.47
C GLU A 60 16.70 20.00 2.67
N ILE A 61 15.53 20.62 2.83
CA ILE A 61 15.28 22.00 2.38
C ILE A 61 15.89 22.96 3.39
N VAL A 62 16.86 23.76 2.94
CA VAL A 62 17.54 24.75 3.77
C VAL A 62 17.05 26.16 3.47
N ASN A 63 16.99 26.99 4.51
CA ASN A 63 16.76 28.44 4.39
C ASN A 63 17.68 29.18 5.38
N PRO A 64 18.59 30.06 4.90
CA PRO A 64 18.78 30.44 3.50
C PRO A 64 19.63 29.44 2.71
N ALA A 65 19.47 29.45 1.38
CA ALA A 65 20.37 28.82 0.43
C ALA A 65 21.80 29.41 0.51
N PRO A 66 22.85 28.65 0.13
CA PRO A 66 24.20 29.17 0.00
C PRO A 66 24.27 30.41 -0.92
N ALA A 67 24.97 31.45 -0.46
CA ALA A 67 25.18 32.65 -1.26
C ALA A 67 26.25 32.43 -2.34
N GLY A 68 25.94 32.75 -3.59
CA GLY A 68 26.89 32.68 -4.71
C GLY A 68 26.27 33.16 -6.02
N GLY A 69 27.07 33.79 -6.89
CA GLY A 69 26.59 34.27 -8.20
C GLY A 69 25.45 35.29 -8.14
N THR A 70 24.39 35.07 -8.93
CA THR A 70 23.18 35.93 -9.01
C THR A 70 22.00 35.41 -8.17
N PHE A 71 22.19 34.32 -7.42
CA PHE A 71 21.13 33.68 -6.63
C PHE A 71 20.78 34.54 -5.40
N ASP A 72 19.50 34.67 -5.07
CA ASP A 72 19.07 35.47 -3.91
C ASP A 72 19.27 34.66 -2.62
N PRO A 73 20.15 35.10 -1.70
CA PRO A 73 20.42 34.37 -0.46
C PRO A 73 19.27 34.42 0.56
N ALA A 74 18.10 34.92 0.21
CA ALA A 74 16.87 34.80 1.01
C ALA A 74 15.99 33.60 0.61
N LEU A 75 16.35 32.90 -0.47
CA LEU A 75 15.64 31.75 -1.02
C LEU A 75 16.07 30.44 -0.33
N GLN A 76 15.27 29.41 -0.52
CA GLN A 76 15.51 28.04 -0.08
C GLN A 76 16.32 27.28 -1.13
N ALA A 77 16.84 26.11 -0.78
CA ALA A 77 17.46 25.18 -1.74
C ALA A 77 17.39 23.75 -1.19
N LEU A 78 17.50 22.76 -2.08
CA LEU A 78 17.70 21.37 -1.68
C LEU A 78 19.17 21.15 -1.33
N ARG A 79 19.43 20.76 -0.09
CA ARG A 79 20.74 20.29 0.38
C ARG A 79 20.74 18.78 0.45
N LEU A 80 21.78 18.18 -0.12
CA LEU A 80 22.11 16.78 0.05
C LEU A 80 23.34 16.64 0.93
N PHE A 81 23.35 15.64 1.81
CA PHE A 81 24.48 15.29 2.68
C PHE A 81 24.99 13.88 2.34
N SER A 82 26.01 13.39 3.03
CA SER A 82 26.67 12.12 2.68
C SER A 82 25.69 10.95 2.63
N GLY A 83 25.54 10.38 1.44
CA GLY A 83 24.66 9.24 1.18
C GLY A 83 23.25 9.63 0.75
N SER A 84 22.87 10.91 0.81
CA SER A 84 21.59 11.38 0.25
C SER A 84 21.47 11.02 -1.22
N ASP A 85 20.32 10.46 -1.58
CA ASP A 85 20.00 9.92 -2.90
C ASP A 85 18.50 10.13 -3.14
N MET A 86 18.21 11.09 -4.01
CA MET A 86 16.91 11.73 -4.13
C MET A 86 16.35 11.54 -5.52
N VAL A 87 15.17 10.92 -5.62
CA VAL A 87 14.58 10.56 -6.89
C VAL A 87 13.29 11.30 -7.12
N ARG A 88 13.09 11.82 -8.33
CA ARG A 88 11.80 12.29 -8.80
C ARG A 88 11.35 11.46 -10.00
N ARG A 89 10.26 10.73 -9.83
CA ARG A 89 9.70 9.90 -10.90
C ARG A 89 8.88 10.71 -11.90
N PHE A 90 8.91 10.26 -13.14
CA PHE A 90 7.95 10.63 -14.18
C PHE A 90 7.14 9.40 -14.56
N ASN A 91 5.89 9.61 -15.00
CA ASN A 91 5.05 8.52 -15.46
C ASN A 91 4.59 8.79 -16.90
N GLY A 92 5.35 8.28 -17.87
CA GLY A 92 5.00 8.38 -19.29
C GLY A 92 5.76 9.44 -20.10
N LEU A 93 6.94 9.90 -19.66
CA LEU A 93 7.80 10.78 -20.46
C LEU A 93 8.63 9.98 -21.47
N ASN A 94 8.04 9.63 -22.61
CA ASN A 94 8.70 8.82 -23.64
C ASN A 94 8.78 9.51 -25.02
N THR A 95 8.56 10.83 -25.11
CA THR A 95 8.69 11.53 -26.40
C THR A 95 9.44 12.85 -26.39
N SER A 96 9.90 13.13 -27.62
CA SER A 96 10.28 14.41 -28.17
C SER A 96 11.51 15.07 -27.56
N VAL A 97 11.88 16.20 -28.16
CA VAL A 97 13.03 16.99 -27.76
C VAL A 97 12.66 17.77 -26.51
N LEU A 98 13.37 17.56 -25.42
CA LEU A 98 13.17 18.27 -24.16
C LEU A 98 14.51 18.72 -23.57
N THR A 99 14.47 19.78 -22.78
CA THR A 99 15.62 20.30 -22.05
C THR A 99 15.32 20.22 -20.57
N LEU A 100 16.28 19.71 -19.82
CA LEU A 100 16.19 19.59 -18.37
C LEU A 100 17.36 20.34 -17.75
N THR A 101 17.07 21.27 -16.84
CA THR A 101 18.08 22.09 -16.15
C THR A 101 17.93 22.03 -14.65
N ALA A 102 19.04 22.15 -13.94
CA ALA A 102 19.09 22.41 -12.50
C ALA A 102 20.26 23.33 -12.18
N GLN A 103 20.12 24.20 -11.18
CA GLN A 103 21.25 24.86 -10.56
C GLN A 103 21.93 23.91 -9.58
N THR A 104 23.25 23.90 -9.59
CA THR A 104 24.09 23.10 -8.69
C THR A 104 25.06 23.99 -7.94
N TYR A 105 25.32 23.68 -6.68
CA TYR A 105 26.33 24.37 -5.87
C TYR A 105 27.19 23.36 -5.12
N VAL A 106 28.51 23.46 -5.32
CA VAL A 106 29.51 22.66 -4.61
C VAL A 106 30.39 23.60 -3.77
N PRO A 107 30.32 23.51 -2.43
CA PRO A 107 31.18 24.30 -1.56
C PRO A 107 32.66 23.97 -1.75
N SER A 108 33.56 24.95 -1.67
CA SER A 108 35.01 24.72 -1.73
C SER A 108 35.57 23.97 -0.52
N THR A 109 34.75 23.77 0.51
CA THR A 109 35.05 22.90 1.67
C THR A 109 34.98 21.42 1.32
N GLN A 110 34.32 21.03 0.21
CA GLN A 110 34.26 19.65 -0.26
C GLN A 110 35.60 19.25 -0.88
N THR A 111 36.22 18.19 -0.35
CA THR A 111 37.52 17.68 -0.83
C THR A 111 37.48 16.20 -1.23
N ALA A 112 36.31 15.58 -1.22
CA ALA A 112 36.06 14.19 -1.59
C ALA A 112 34.59 14.02 -2.00
N GLY A 113 34.29 12.92 -2.69
CA GLY A 113 32.96 12.63 -3.21
C GLY A 113 32.64 13.40 -4.49
N SER A 114 31.43 13.21 -5.01
CA SER A 114 30.95 13.93 -6.19
C SER A 114 29.46 14.22 -6.06
N LEU A 115 29.03 15.41 -6.47
CA LEU A 115 27.62 15.67 -6.74
C LEU A 115 27.29 15.02 -8.08
N TYR A 116 26.22 14.25 -8.13
CA TYR A 116 25.73 13.61 -9.35
C TYR A 116 24.37 14.18 -9.74
N PHE A 117 24.27 14.55 -11.01
CA PHE A 117 23.00 14.83 -11.66
C PHE A 117 22.72 13.73 -12.67
N ILE A 118 21.67 12.97 -12.40
CA ILE A 118 21.42 11.69 -13.05
C ILE A 118 20.03 11.71 -13.69
N LEU A 119 19.94 11.16 -14.90
CA LEU A 119 18.68 10.89 -15.57
C LEU A 119 18.59 9.41 -15.92
N MET A 120 17.46 8.80 -15.59
CA MET A 120 17.22 7.37 -15.74
C MET A 120 16.19 7.09 -16.82
N ASN A 121 16.40 6.02 -17.59
CA ASN A 121 15.40 5.50 -18.52
C ASN A 121 14.62 4.31 -17.98
N GLN A 122 14.98 3.82 -16.80
CA GLN A 122 14.20 2.82 -16.08
C GLN A 122 14.48 2.99 -14.59
N TYR A 123 13.44 3.20 -13.82
CA TYR A 123 13.51 3.23 -12.37
C TYR A 123 12.19 2.77 -11.77
N GLY A 124 12.29 1.88 -10.79
CA GLY A 124 11.25 1.56 -9.83
C GLY A 124 11.92 1.24 -8.50
N PRO A 125 11.31 1.57 -7.36
CA PRO A 125 11.84 1.14 -6.06
C PRO A 125 12.08 -0.37 -6.02
N GLY A 126 13.26 -0.80 -5.57
CA GLY A 126 13.71 -2.20 -5.59
C GLY A 126 14.16 -2.71 -6.98
N GLY A 127 14.10 -1.86 -7.99
CA GLY A 127 14.53 -2.14 -9.36
C GLY A 127 13.40 -2.63 -10.27
N PRO A 128 13.68 -2.77 -11.58
CA PRO A 128 14.98 -2.60 -12.23
C PRO A 128 15.44 -1.13 -12.38
N TYR A 129 16.76 -0.93 -12.48
CA TYR A 129 17.39 0.37 -12.70
C TYR A 129 18.13 0.44 -14.04
N ASN A 130 18.03 1.57 -14.73
CA ASN A 130 18.85 1.85 -15.89
C ASN A 130 19.10 3.35 -16.07
N TRP A 131 20.37 3.73 -16.10
CA TRP A 131 20.83 5.10 -16.23
C TRP A 131 21.07 5.48 -17.70
N SER A 132 20.65 6.69 -18.08
CA SER A 132 20.99 7.31 -19.37
C SER A 132 22.09 8.35 -19.21
N VAL A 133 21.97 9.22 -18.21
CA VAL A 133 22.86 10.37 -17.99
C VAL A 133 23.41 10.32 -16.58
N GLN A 134 24.71 10.55 -16.43
CA GLN A 134 25.38 10.76 -15.14
C GLN A 134 26.43 11.87 -15.30
N ILE A 135 26.09 13.09 -14.87
CA ILE A 135 27.03 14.22 -14.81
C ILE A 135 27.59 14.29 -13.38
N ALA A 136 28.90 14.12 -13.23
CA ALA A 136 29.57 14.11 -11.93
C ALA A 136 30.43 15.36 -11.73
N CYS A 137 30.20 16.08 -10.63
CA CYS A 137 30.97 17.23 -10.21
C CYS A 137 31.94 16.83 -9.07
N ASP A 138 33.22 16.63 -9.41
CA ASP A 138 34.26 16.19 -8.47
C ASP A 138 35.19 17.35 -8.09
N PRO A 139 35.11 17.90 -6.86
CA PRO A 139 35.96 18.98 -6.40
C PRO A 139 37.41 18.54 -6.11
N ALA A 140 37.65 17.25 -5.82
CA ALA A 140 38.98 16.73 -5.55
C ALA A 140 39.79 16.58 -6.85
N ALA A 141 39.13 16.12 -7.91
CA ALA A 141 39.70 16.09 -9.26
C ALA A 141 39.66 17.47 -9.94
N GLY A 142 38.77 18.37 -9.48
CA GLY A 142 38.61 19.72 -10.01
C GLY A 142 37.90 19.76 -11.38
N VAL A 143 37.07 18.75 -11.66
CA VAL A 143 36.44 18.55 -12.97
C VAL A 143 34.98 18.14 -12.87
N VAL A 144 34.22 18.49 -13.90
CA VAL A 144 32.90 17.94 -14.20
C VAL A 144 33.04 16.95 -15.35
N THR A 145 32.54 15.72 -15.16
CA THR A 145 32.82 14.58 -16.05
C THR A 145 31.55 13.86 -16.47
N ASP A 146 31.59 13.31 -17.69
CA ASP A 146 30.61 12.37 -18.24
C ASP A 146 30.91 10.93 -17.79
N PHE A 147 30.00 10.33 -17.03
CA PHE A 147 30.04 8.91 -16.68
C PHE A 147 29.20 8.02 -17.62
N GLY A 148 28.43 8.63 -18.53
CA GLY A 148 27.52 7.98 -19.45
C GLY A 148 26.30 7.37 -18.74
N GLY A 149 25.55 6.55 -19.47
CA GLY A 149 24.54 5.66 -18.90
C GLY A 149 25.13 4.30 -18.51
N SER A 150 24.27 3.32 -18.21
CA SER A 150 24.68 1.95 -17.85
C SER A 150 25.53 1.24 -18.92
N SER A 151 25.54 1.75 -20.15
CA SER A 151 26.28 1.22 -21.30
C SER A 151 27.66 1.88 -21.54
N ALA A 152 28.19 2.62 -20.55
CA ALA A 152 29.37 3.49 -20.66
C ALA A 152 29.18 4.65 -21.66
N VAL A 153 30.12 5.61 -21.67
CA VAL A 153 30.10 6.77 -22.57
C VAL A 153 30.12 6.33 -24.04
N THR A 154 29.14 6.78 -24.81
CA THR A 154 28.93 6.37 -26.21
C THR A 154 29.22 7.46 -27.24
N GLY A 155 29.18 8.73 -26.84
CA GLY A 155 29.51 9.90 -27.65
C GLY A 155 30.87 10.49 -27.27
N VAL A 156 30.99 11.82 -27.31
CA VAL A 156 32.22 12.54 -26.99
C VAL A 156 32.12 13.18 -25.60
N SER A 157 32.96 12.71 -24.68
CA SER A 157 33.13 13.29 -23.35
C SER A 157 34.24 14.35 -23.35
N THR A 158 33.91 15.58 -22.96
CA THR A 158 34.86 16.70 -22.80
C THR A 158 34.77 17.24 -21.37
N PRO A 159 35.52 16.66 -20.40
CA PRO A 159 35.49 17.15 -19.03
C PRO A 159 35.84 18.63 -18.94
N THR A 160 35.09 19.38 -18.13
CA THR A 160 35.32 20.82 -17.90
C THR A 160 35.73 21.07 -16.45
N SER A 161 36.19 22.29 -16.15
CA SER A 161 36.51 22.65 -14.77
C SER A 161 35.24 22.87 -13.96
N ILE A 162 35.21 22.30 -12.75
CA ILE A 162 34.18 22.62 -11.77
C ILE A 162 34.34 24.06 -11.27
N VAL A 163 33.23 24.73 -10.99
CA VAL A 163 33.21 26.01 -10.28
C VAL A 163 32.73 25.74 -8.86
N LEU A 164 33.47 26.26 -7.89
CA LEU A 164 33.17 26.10 -6.46
C LEU A 164 32.64 27.42 -5.90
N ASP A 165 31.82 27.32 -4.87
CA ASP A 165 31.20 28.47 -4.18
C ASP A 165 30.34 29.39 -5.07
N GLU A 166 29.82 28.87 -6.18
CA GLU A 166 28.87 29.56 -7.06
C GLU A 166 27.80 28.59 -7.55
N TRP A 167 26.60 29.11 -7.81
CA TRP A 167 25.52 28.37 -8.46
C TRP A 167 25.80 28.26 -9.95
N VAL A 168 25.78 27.03 -10.47
CA VAL A 168 26.04 26.74 -11.87
C VAL A 168 25.00 25.80 -12.44
N GLU A 169 24.45 26.18 -13.60
CA GLU A 169 23.50 25.36 -14.35
C GLU A 169 24.18 24.08 -14.85
N VAL A 170 23.57 22.96 -14.50
CA VAL A 170 23.65 21.72 -15.29
C VAL A 170 22.46 21.72 -16.24
N ARG A 171 22.72 21.38 -17.51
CA ARG A 171 21.68 21.26 -18.53
C ARG A 171 21.87 19.99 -19.33
N VAL A 172 20.78 19.28 -19.59
CA VAL A 172 20.73 18.16 -20.52
C VAL A 172 19.71 18.47 -21.61
N GLU A 173 20.14 18.38 -22.85
CA GLU A 173 19.28 18.49 -24.03
C GLU A 173 19.07 17.05 -24.56
N ILE A 174 17.82 16.59 -24.55
CA ILE A 174 17.46 15.19 -24.82
C ILE A 174 16.63 15.16 -26.10
N ASP A 175 16.97 14.28 -27.04
CA ASP A 175 16.15 13.93 -28.20
C ASP A 175 15.83 12.44 -28.15
N LEU A 176 14.66 12.11 -27.59
CA LEU A 176 14.17 10.74 -27.51
C LEU A 176 13.80 10.17 -28.91
N ASN A 177 13.57 11.01 -29.92
CA ASN A 177 13.27 10.53 -31.27
C ASN A 177 14.51 9.96 -31.97
N THR A 178 15.67 10.57 -31.73
CA THR A 178 16.96 10.09 -32.23
C THR A 178 17.70 9.22 -31.21
N ASN A 179 17.14 9.08 -30.01
CA ASN A 179 17.70 8.30 -28.89
C ASN A 179 19.08 8.84 -28.48
N THR A 180 19.20 10.16 -28.38
CA THR A 180 20.45 10.87 -28.09
C THR A 180 20.28 11.97 -27.07
N TYR A 181 21.37 12.38 -26.43
CA TYR A 181 21.40 13.54 -25.55
C TYR A 181 22.76 14.26 -25.57
N ASP A 182 22.72 15.53 -25.19
CA ASP A 182 23.85 16.42 -24.95
C ASP A 182 23.79 16.97 -23.52
N GLY A 183 24.95 17.19 -22.90
CA GLY A 183 25.06 17.62 -21.50
C GLY A 183 26.02 18.78 -21.34
N PHE A 184 25.65 19.76 -20.52
CA PHE A 184 26.38 21.01 -20.32
C PHE A 184 26.52 21.35 -18.84
N TYR A 185 27.60 22.03 -18.49
CA TYR A 185 27.85 22.61 -17.17
C TYR A 185 28.34 24.05 -17.33
N GLY A 186 27.62 25.02 -16.78
CA GLY A 186 27.94 26.45 -16.91
C GLY A 186 28.03 26.90 -18.37
N GLY A 187 27.22 26.29 -19.25
CA GLY A 187 27.23 26.50 -20.70
C GLY A 187 28.37 25.83 -21.47
N SER A 188 29.30 25.14 -20.80
CA SER A 188 30.33 24.33 -21.45
C SER A 188 29.81 22.93 -21.74
N GLN A 189 29.96 22.43 -22.96
CA GLN A 189 29.53 21.07 -23.34
C GLN A 189 30.46 20.03 -22.71
N VAL A 190 29.88 19.11 -21.94
CA VAL A 190 30.55 18.00 -21.26
C VAL A 190 30.27 16.68 -21.99
N MET A 191 29.04 16.50 -22.48
CA MET A 191 28.56 15.32 -23.19
C MET A 191 28.06 15.76 -24.56
N ASP A 192 28.52 15.10 -25.62
CA ASP A 192 28.14 15.41 -27.01
C ASP A 192 27.74 14.14 -27.75
N ASN A 193 26.48 14.11 -28.20
CA ASN A 193 25.83 13.06 -28.97
C ASN A 193 25.98 11.67 -28.33
N ASN A 194 25.69 11.58 -27.02
CA ASN A 194 25.61 10.31 -26.31
C ASN A 194 24.29 9.61 -26.64
N PHE A 195 24.30 8.27 -26.60
CA PHE A 195 23.13 7.42 -26.76
C PHE A 195 22.31 7.37 -25.47
N TRP A 196 21.00 7.61 -25.57
CA TRP A 196 20.10 7.66 -24.41
C TRP A 196 19.89 6.29 -23.76
N GLY A 197 19.42 5.30 -24.51
CA GLY A 197 19.23 3.96 -23.95
C GLY A 197 18.40 3.00 -24.77
N ALA A 198 18.33 1.74 -24.33
CA ALA A 198 17.45 0.74 -24.94
C ALA A 198 15.96 1.00 -24.63
N ASN A 199 15.65 1.50 -23.42
CA ASN A 199 14.34 2.03 -23.10
C ASN A 199 14.29 3.51 -23.49
N ILE A 200 13.31 3.91 -24.30
CA ILE A 200 13.13 5.28 -24.76
C ILE A 200 12.11 5.95 -23.86
N GLU A 201 12.53 6.23 -22.63
CA GLU A 201 11.72 6.85 -21.59
C GLU A 201 12.65 7.66 -20.69
N LEU A 202 12.19 8.81 -20.19
CA LEU A 202 12.74 9.49 -19.02
C LEU A 202 11.88 9.07 -17.82
N SER A 203 12.40 8.12 -17.05
CA SER A 203 11.68 7.48 -15.94
C SER A 203 11.89 8.24 -14.64
N ALA A 204 13.10 8.78 -14.40
CA ALA A 204 13.38 9.55 -13.20
C ALA A 204 14.54 10.55 -13.36
N ILE A 205 14.50 11.59 -12.52
CA ILE A 205 15.68 12.38 -12.13
C ILE A 205 16.21 11.77 -10.84
N ASP A 206 17.52 11.63 -10.74
CA ASP A 206 18.23 11.21 -9.55
C ASP A 206 19.27 12.28 -9.20
N LEU A 207 19.18 12.79 -7.97
CA LEU A 207 20.08 13.75 -7.37
C LEU A 207 20.84 13.05 -6.24
N TYR A 208 22.10 12.72 -6.50
CA TYR A 208 22.89 11.89 -5.61
C TYR A 208 24.14 12.62 -5.11
N SER A 209 24.43 12.51 -3.81
CA SER A 209 25.57 13.21 -3.19
C SER A 209 26.88 12.43 -3.22
N GLY A 210 26.94 11.20 -3.73
CA GLY A 210 28.20 10.52 -4.08
C GLY A 210 29.32 10.57 -3.04
N GLY A 211 29.01 10.48 -1.74
CA GLY A 211 29.98 10.57 -0.64
C GLY A 211 30.50 11.98 -0.32
N MET A 212 29.86 13.03 -0.83
CA MET A 212 30.08 14.41 -0.39
C MET A 212 29.47 14.64 0.99
N VAL A 213 30.10 15.51 1.77
CA VAL A 213 29.53 15.92 3.07
C VAL A 213 28.31 16.82 2.87
N GLU A 214 28.37 17.68 1.85
CA GLU A 214 27.24 18.52 1.46
C GLU A 214 27.37 19.03 0.02
N CYS A 215 26.25 19.08 -0.68
CA CYS A 215 26.07 19.73 -1.97
C CYS A 215 24.62 20.17 -2.14
N TYR A 216 24.33 21.01 -3.15
CA TYR A 216 23.01 21.65 -3.26
C TYR A 216 22.49 21.66 -4.69
N PHE A 217 21.17 21.58 -4.81
CA PHE A 217 20.40 21.71 -6.03
C PHE A 217 19.32 22.77 -5.86
N ASP A 218 18.98 23.43 -6.96
CA ASP A 218 17.90 24.41 -7.00
C ASP A 218 17.38 24.63 -8.44
N ASP A 219 16.27 25.35 -8.59
CA ASP A 219 15.69 25.79 -9.87
C ASP A 219 15.63 24.65 -10.91
N LEU A 220 15.05 23.51 -10.53
CA LEU A 220 14.86 22.37 -11.42
C LEU A 220 13.77 22.72 -12.44
N PHE A 221 14.04 22.53 -13.73
CA PHE A 221 13.12 22.93 -14.80
C PHE A 221 13.12 21.91 -15.93
N VAL A 222 11.94 21.64 -16.47
CA VAL A 222 11.73 20.80 -17.66
C VAL A 222 11.04 21.64 -18.74
N ASP A 223 11.75 21.85 -19.86
CA ASP A 223 11.24 22.58 -21.03
C ASP A 223 10.99 21.64 -22.20
N PHE A 224 9.74 21.56 -22.64
CA PHE A 224 9.36 20.96 -23.90
C PHE A 224 9.43 22.02 -25.00
N ASN A 225 10.65 22.49 -25.32
CA ASN A 225 11.04 23.55 -26.26
C ASN A 225 10.11 23.72 -27.49
N THR A 226 8.88 24.23 -27.29
CA THR A 226 7.77 24.29 -28.25
C THR A 226 7.33 22.98 -28.92
N SER A 227 7.82 21.81 -28.50
CA SER A 227 7.75 20.55 -29.25
C SER A 227 6.44 19.78 -29.07
N CYS A 228 5.77 19.90 -27.92
CA CYS A 228 4.57 19.11 -27.66
C CYS A 228 3.26 19.73 -28.15
N GLY A 229 3.24 21.01 -28.54
CA GLY A 229 2.08 21.63 -29.19
C GLY A 229 0.79 21.58 -28.36
N ASP A 230 -0.24 20.94 -28.90
CA ASP A 230 -1.54 20.66 -28.25
C ASP A 230 -1.57 19.27 -27.58
N CYS A 231 -0.43 18.59 -27.48
CA CYS A 231 -0.32 17.21 -27.06
C CYS A 231 0.95 16.93 -26.24
N CYS A 232 1.01 17.52 -25.04
CA CYS A 232 2.08 17.27 -24.08
C CYS A 232 1.82 16.01 -23.25
N PRO A 233 2.87 15.32 -22.77
CA PRO A 233 2.69 14.13 -21.95
C PRO A 233 2.09 14.45 -20.57
N PHE A 234 1.65 13.41 -19.87
CA PHE A 234 1.42 13.47 -18.43
C PHE A 234 2.76 13.59 -17.67
N ASP A 235 2.71 14.13 -16.45
CA ASP A 235 3.87 14.26 -15.57
C ASP A 235 3.84 13.19 -14.47
N GLY A 236 2.84 13.25 -13.59
CA GLY A 236 2.57 12.23 -12.58
C GLY A 236 1.16 11.67 -12.70
N PHE A 237 0.99 10.43 -12.26
CA PHE A 237 -0.30 9.77 -12.17
C PHE A 237 -0.34 8.89 -10.92
N THR A 238 -1.35 9.10 -10.09
CA THR A 238 -1.60 8.32 -8.88
C THR A 238 -3.01 7.71 -8.93
N CYS A 239 -3.10 6.51 -8.39
CA CYS A 239 -4.34 5.77 -8.21
C CYS A 239 -4.36 5.28 -6.76
N ILE A 240 -5.34 5.75 -5.99
CA ILE A 240 -5.42 5.51 -4.55
C ILE A 240 -6.75 4.83 -4.26
N SER A 241 -6.68 3.70 -3.56
CA SER A 241 -7.84 3.02 -3.01
C SER A 241 -8.42 3.82 -1.83
N ASP A 242 -9.65 4.33 -1.97
CA ASP A 242 -10.40 4.88 -0.84
C ASP A 242 -11.37 3.81 -0.33
N CYS A 243 -10.88 3.04 0.63
CA CYS A 243 -11.63 1.97 1.27
C CYS A 243 -12.72 2.46 2.23
N THR A 244 -12.86 3.77 2.47
CA THR A 244 -13.99 4.32 3.24
C THR A 244 -15.21 4.51 2.35
N THR A 245 -14.99 4.87 1.08
CA THR A 245 -16.05 5.09 0.09
C THR A 245 -16.20 3.93 -0.91
N GLU A 246 -15.28 2.97 -0.90
CA GLU A 246 -15.18 1.87 -1.87
C GLU A 246 -14.94 2.37 -3.31
N ASP A 247 -14.26 3.51 -3.40
CA ASP A 247 -13.95 4.19 -4.65
C ASP A 247 -12.44 4.17 -4.90
N ILE A 248 -12.05 4.40 -6.16
CA ILE A 248 -10.65 4.59 -6.55
C ILE A 248 -10.46 6.03 -7.02
N ASN A 249 -9.62 6.75 -6.28
CA ASN A 249 -9.27 8.14 -6.54
C ASN A 249 -8.06 8.20 -7.47
N LEU A 250 -8.30 8.65 -8.70
CA LEU A 250 -7.29 8.91 -9.71
C LEU A 250 -6.95 10.40 -9.73
N ALA A 251 -5.66 10.72 -9.73
CA ALA A 251 -5.19 12.10 -9.89
C ALA A 251 -3.94 12.13 -10.77
N TRP A 252 -3.82 13.14 -11.63
CA TRP A 252 -2.67 13.29 -12.51
C TRP A 252 -2.29 14.75 -12.73
N THR A 253 -1.04 14.95 -13.11
CA THR A 253 -0.50 16.22 -13.61
C THR A 253 -0.10 16.06 -15.07
N THR A 254 -0.03 17.16 -15.80
CA THR A 254 0.22 17.17 -17.25
C THR A 254 1.17 18.26 -17.62
N PHE A 255 2.04 18.04 -18.61
CA PHE A 255 2.89 19.08 -19.19
C PHE A 255 2.17 20.11 -20.06
N MET A 256 0.86 20.02 -20.21
CA MET A 256 0.07 20.97 -21.00
C MET A 256 0.17 22.39 -20.41
N PRO A 257 0.41 23.41 -21.26
CA PRO A 257 0.39 24.80 -20.82
C PRO A 257 -0.97 25.20 -20.23
N ALA A 258 -0.95 26.00 -19.16
CA ALA A 258 -2.17 26.49 -18.52
C ALA A 258 -3.12 27.15 -19.53
N GLY A 259 -4.36 26.65 -19.59
CA GLY A 259 -5.41 27.16 -20.49
C GLY A 259 -5.42 26.54 -21.89
N VAL A 260 -4.57 25.54 -22.16
CA VAL A 260 -4.58 24.73 -23.37
C VAL A 260 -4.97 23.29 -22.97
N PRO A 261 -6.26 22.90 -23.10
CA PRO A 261 -6.67 21.54 -22.79
C PRO A 261 -6.29 20.58 -23.91
N TYR A 262 -6.21 19.29 -23.59
CA TYR A 262 -6.34 18.21 -24.59
C TYR A 262 -7.73 18.26 -25.25
N ASP A 263 -7.93 17.49 -26.34
CA ASP A 263 -9.25 17.38 -26.95
C ASP A 263 -10.20 16.60 -26.01
N GLU A 264 -9.73 15.48 -25.46
CA GLU A 264 -10.44 14.62 -24.51
C GLU A 264 -9.43 13.87 -23.61
N ILE A 265 -9.88 13.45 -22.42
CA ILE A 265 -9.18 12.45 -21.61
C ILE A 265 -10.07 11.22 -21.43
N ALA A 266 -9.57 10.04 -21.80
CA ALA A 266 -10.21 8.75 -21.56
C ALA A 266 -9.57 8.05 -20.36
N VAL A 267 -10.40 7.42 -19.52
CA VAL A 267 -9.93 6.60 -18.38
C VAL A 267 -10.28 5.15 -18.65
N TYR A 268 -9.32 4.26 -18.50
CA TYR A 268 -9.49 2.82 -18.63
C TYR A 268 -9.19 2.12 -17.31
N ARG A 269 -9.97 1.07 -17.02
CA ARG A 269 -9.74 0.11 -15.95
C ARG A 269 -9.58 -1.26 -16.58
N ASN A 270 -8.42 -1.89 -16.38
CA ASN A 270 -8.05 -3.18 -17.00
C ASN A 270 -8.26 -3.18 -18.52
N GLY A 271 -7.86 -2.10 -19.18
CA GLY A 271 -8.00 -1.90 -20.63
C GLY A 271 -9.43 -1.64 -21.13
N THR A 272 -10.43 -1.54 -20.25
CA THR A 272 -11.80 -1.17 -20.61
C THR A 272 -12.06 0.29 -20.24
N GLN A 273 -12.50 1.10 -21.20
CA GLN A 273 -12.80 2.51 -20.95
C GLN A 273 -14.00 2.65 -19.99
N VAL A 274 -13.79 3.32 -18.86
CA VAL A 274 -14.80 3.58 -17.84
C VAL A 274 -15.30 5.02 -17.86
N ALA A 275 -14.51 5.96 -18.39
CA ALA A 275 -14.92 7.37 -18.51
C ALA A 275 -14.31 8.09 -19.73
N THR A 276 -14.98 9.19 -20.07
CA THR A 276 -14.55 10.24 -21.00
C THR A 276 -14.70 11.57 -20.27
N LEU A 277 -13.63 12.34 -20.21
CA LEU A 277 -13.50 13.57 -19.42
C LEU A 277 -13.09 14.75 -20.31
N PRO A 278 -13.42 16.00 -19.92
CA PRO A 278 -12.87 17.17 -20.58
C PRO A 278 -11.33 17.15 -20.54
N GLY A 279 -10.67 17.60 -21.61
CA GLY A 279 -9.20 17.57 -21.70
C GLY A 279 -8.42 18.47 -20.73
N ASN A 280 -9.09 19.14 -19.79
CA ASN A 280 -8.47 19.83 -18.65
C ASN A 280 -8.74 19.13 -17.30
N ALA A 281 -9.31 17.93 -17.30
CA ALA A 281 -9.47 17.13 -16.10
C ALA A 281 -8.09 16.73 -15.55
N LEU A 282 -7.96 16.74 -14.22
CA LEU A 282 -6.75 16.34 -13.49
C LEU A 282 -7.04 15.25 -12.45
N SER A 283 -8.28 14.76 -12.40
CA SER A 283 -8.71 13.71 -11.49
C SER A 283 -9.97 13.02 -11.97
N TYR A 284 -10.18 11.82 -11.46
CA TYR A 284 -11.39 11.01 -11.65
C TYR A 284 -11.60 10.13 -10.42
N ILE A 285 -12.85 9.95 -10.01
CA ILE A 285 -13.21 9.00 -8.96
C ILE A 285 -13.96 7.86 -9.66
N ASP A 286 -13.38 6.67 -9.64
CA ASP A 286 -14.05 5.46 -10.11
C ASP A 286 -14.85 4.87 -8.97
N VAL A 287 -16.18 4.83 -9.09
CA VAL A 287 -17.07 4.55 -7.97
C VAL A 287 -17.52 3.10 -7.90
N GLY A 288 -17.64 2.57 -6.69
CA GLY A 288 -18.14 1.20 -6.43
C GLY A 288 -17.30 0.14 -7.12
N VAL A 289 -15.99 0.22 -6.94
CA VAL A 289 -15.04 -0.73 -7.53
C VAL A 289 -14.99 -1.98 -6.64
N PRO A 290 -15.24 -3.19 -7.16
CA PRO A 290 -15.12 -4.40 -6.34
C PRO A 290 -13.69 -4.62 -5.85
N ALA A 291 -13.50 -5.38 -4.77
CA ALA A 291 -12.16 -5.79 -4.36
C ALA A 291 -11.41 -6.52 -5.50
N GLY A 292 -10.13 -6.21 -5.68
CA GLY A 292 -9.30 -6.80 -6.72
C GLY A 292 -8.05 -5.99 -7.06
N ILE A 293 -7.24 -6.53 -7.96
CA ILE A 293 -6.08 -5.85 -8.53
C ILE A 293 -6.50 -5.15 -9.81
N TYR A 294 -6.15 -3.87 -9.94
CA TYR A 294 -6.53 -3.04 -11.06
C TYR A 294 -5.32 -2.35 -11.67
N SER A 295 -5.31 -2.32 -13.01
CA SER A 295 -4.47 -1.45 -13.80
C SER A 295 -5.31 -0.33 -14.38
N TYR A 296 -5.03 0.90 -13.97
CA TYR A 296 -5.65 2.10 -14.52
C TYR A 296 -4.76 2.72 -15.59
N GLU A 297 -5.40 3.22 -16.64
CA GLU A 297 -4.77 4.02 -17.68
C GLU A 297 -5.54 5.33 -17.84
N VAL A 298 -4.82 6.44 -17.87
CA VAL A 298 -5.37 7.73 -18.29
C VAL A 298 -4.74 8.06 -19.64
N ALA A 299 -5.58 8.27 -20.64
CA ALA A 299 -5.16 8.59 -22.00
C ALA A 299 -5.67 9.98 -22.42
N ALA A 300 -4.79 10.83 -22.94
CA ALA A 300 -5.15 12.09 -23.56
C ALA A 300 -5.21 11.93 -25.08
N GLU A 301 -6.31 12.40 -25.69
CA GLU A 301 -6.46 12.50 -27.14
C GLU A 301 -6.13 13.92 -27.60
N CYS A 302 -5.37 14.01 -28.69
CA CYS A 302 -5.01 15.29 -29.30
C CYS A 302 -5.04 15.22 -30.84
N SER A 303 -5.00 16.38 -31.49
CA SER A 303 -4.98 16.46 -32.95
C SER A 303 -3.68 15.95 -33.58
N THR A 304 -2.59 15.91 -32.81
CA THR A 304 -1.23 15.54 -33.27
C THR A 304 -0.75 14.16 -32.80
N GLY A 305 -1.53 13.47 -31.96
CA GLY A 305 -1.22 12.16 -31.40
C GLY A 305 -2.03 11.87 -30.12
N ASP A 306 -1.79 10.71 -29.52
CA ASP A 306 -2.39 10.30 -28.25
C ASP A 306 -1.29 9.98 -27.23
N TRP A 307 -1.59 10.18 -25.95
CA TRP A 307 -0.70 9.88 -24.83
C TRP A 307 -1.41 9.06 -23.78
N SER A 308 -0.70 8.19 -23.08
CA SER A 308 -1.25 7.56 -21.88
C SER A 308 -0.22 7.27 -20.80
N THR A 309 -0.72 7.10 -19.59
CA THR A 309 0.04 6.82 -18.37
C THR A 309 -0.71 5.80 -17.51
N PHE A 310 0.01 4.97 -16.76
CA PHE A 310 -0.54 3.81 -16.06
C PHE A 310 -0.28 3.85 -14.55
N CYS A 311 -1.18 3.25 -13.78
CA CYS A 311 -1.03 3.06 -12.36
C CYS A 311 -1.71 1.76 -11.95
N ASP A 312 -0.98 0.90 -11.23
CA ASP A 312 -1.48 -0.36 -10.71
C ASP A 312 -1.75 -0.22 -9.21
N LEU A 313 -2.86 -0.79 -8.72
CA LEU A 313 -3.15 -0.88 -7.30
C LEU A 313 -3.90 -2.16 -6.93
N THR A 314 -3.82 -2.51 -5.66
CA THR A 314 -4.73 -3.46 -5.01
C THR A 314 -5.84 -2.68 -4.30
N HIS A 315 -7.09 -2.93 -4.67
CA HIS A 315 -8.26 -2.39 -3.98
C HIS A 315 -8.83 -3.49 -3.08
N SER A 316 -8.67 -3.33 -1.77
CA SER A 316 -9.14 -4.29 -0.76
C SER A 316 -9.95 -3.56 0.32
N PRO A 317 -11.17 -3.10 0.02
CA PRO A 317 -12.04 -2.49 1.03
C PRO A 317 -12.39 -3.50 2.13
N PRO A 318 -12.54 -3.04 3.40
CA PRO A 318 -13.03 -3.88 4.48
C PRO A 318 -14.30 -4.64 4.10
N VAL A 319 -14.31 -5.95 4.33
CA VAL A 319 -15.47 -6.78 4.05
C VAL A 319 -16.36 -6.89 5.30
N SER A 320 -17.67 -6.79 5.09
CA SER A 320 -18.66 -6.97 6.16
C SER A 320 -18.50 -8.35 6.80
N GLY A 321 -18.56 -8.39 8.14
CA GLY A 321 -18.40 -9.62 8.91
C GLY A 321 -17.01 -10.23 8.86
N MET A 322 -15.95 -9.49 8.51
CA MET A 322 -14.59 -10.00 8.64
C MET A 322 -14.23 -10.32 10.09
N THR A 323 -13.37 -11.32 10.25
CA THR A 323 -12.84 -11.77 11.54
C THR A 323 -11.32 -11.66 11.61
N ASP A 324 -10.68 -11.65 10.45
CA ASP A 324 -9.23 -11.79 10.32
C ASP A 324 -8.71 -10.83 9.27
N VAL A 325 -7.59 -10.20 9.59
CA VAL A 325 -6.78 -9.47 8.62
C VAL A 325 -5.50 -10.26 8.38
N VAL A 326 -5.25 -10.63 7.13
CA VAL A 326 -3.97 -11.22 6.69
C VAL A 326 -3.15 -10.13 6.02
N ALA A 327 -1.98 -9.83 6.58
CA ALA A 327 -1.04 -8.88 6.02
C ALA A 327 0.04 -9.63 5.25
N ASN A 328 -0.01 -9.54 3.92
CA ASN A 328 0.99 -10.06 2.99
C ASN A 328 2.10 -9.02 2.80
N LEU A 329 3.06 -8.97 3.74
CA LEU A 329 4.13 -7.97 3.75
C LEU A 329 5.43 -8.45 3.12
N GLU A 330 5.53 -9.75 2.82
CA GLU A 330 6.68 -10.35 2.14
C GLU A 330 7.12 -9.56 0.89
N ASN A 331 8.43 -9.33 0.77
CA ASN A 331 9.04 -8.69 -0.40
C ASN A 331 8.96 -9.60 -1.63
N SER A 332 8.85 -9.00 -2.82
CA SER A 332 8.74 -9.78 -4.06
C SER A 332 9.92 -10.74 -4.25
N GLY A 333 9.66 -11.98 -4.69
CA GLY A 333 10.70 -12.94 -5.05
C GLY A 333 10.64 -14.29 -4.32
N GLY A 334 9.76 -14.44 -3.33
CA GLY A 334 9.50 -15.71 -2.68
C GLY A 334 8.81 -16.73 -3.58
N ASN A 335 9.08 -18.01 -3.33
CA ASN A 335 8.43 -19.17 -3.94
C ASN A 335 7.26 -19.70 -3.09
N ILE A 336 7.13 -19.32 -1.83
CA ILE A 336 6.07 -19.75 -0.91
C ILE A 336 5.07 -18.62 -0.71
N ALA A 337 3.84 -18.81 -1.18
CA ALA A 337 2.78 -17.83 -1.01
C ALA A 337 2.09 -17.98 0.36
N SER A 338 2.77 -17.58 1.44
CA SER A 338 2.31 -17.88 2.79
C SER A 338 0.99 -17.19 3.17
N ALA A 339 0.82 -15.90 2.82
CA ALA A 339 -0.44 -15.19 3.06
C ALA A 339 -1.65 -15.87 2.37
N ALA A 340 -1.46 -16.41 1.16
CA ALA A 340 -2.51 -17.14 0.47
C ALA A 340 -2.84 -18.47 1.16
N ALA A 341 -1.83 -19.15 1.72
CA ALA A 341 -2.02 -20.39 2.49
C ALA A 341 -2.74 -20.12 3.83
N VAL A 342 -2.34 -19.06 4.54
CA VAL A 342 -3.00 -18.60 5.77
C VAL A 342 -4.46 -18.25 5.49
N GLN A 343 -4.73 -17.43 4.47
CA GLN A 343 -6.10 -17.07 4.06
C GLN A 343 -6.94 -18.33 3.76
N ALA A 344 -6.43 -19.25 2.94
CA ALA A 344 -7.16 -20.47 2.58
C ALA A 344 -7.44 -21.36 3.80
N ALA A 345 -6.50 -21.45 4.75
CA ALA A 345 -6.67 -22.24 5.97
C ALA A 345 -7.66 -21.58 6.94
N LEU A 346 -7.71 -20.25 7.02
CA LEU A 346 -8.71 -19.50 7.78
C LEU A 346 -10.11 -19.68 7.20
N GLU A 347 -10.28 -19.49 5.89
CA GLU A 347 -11.55 -19.68 5.19
C GLU A 347 -12.07 -21.12 5.32
N ALA A 348 -11.17 -22.12 5.26
CA ALA A 348 -11.51 -23.51 5.52
C ALA A 348 -12.04 -23.76 6.94
N ASN A 349 -11.67 -22.91 7.89
CA ASN A 349 -12.18 -22.90 9.27
C ASN A 349 -13.35 -21.92 9.47
N GLY A 350 -13.97 -21.43 8.39
CA GLY A 350 -15.18 -20.61 8.44
C GLY A 350 -14.95 -19.15 8.83
N ARG A 351 -13.71 -18.67 8.69
CA ARG A 351 -13.33 -17.28 8.94
C ARG A 351 -13.56 -16.42 7.70
N VAL A 352 -13.80 -15.14 7.93
CA VAL A 352 -13.95 -14.14 6.86
C VAL A 352 -12.71 -13.25 6.88
N VAL A 353 -11.94 -13.29 5.80
CA VAL A 353 -10.59 -12.76 5.75
C VAL A 353 -10.52 -11.53 4.86
N LEU A 354 -9.88 -10.47 5.36
CA LEU A 354 -9.39 -9.36 4.56
C LEU A 354 -7.88 -9.50 4.37
N THR A 355 -7.42 -9.60 3.13
CA THR A 355 -5.98 -9.65 2.83
C THR A 355 -5.49 -8.30 2.31
N LEU A 356 -4.43 -7.78 2.94
CA LEU A 356 -3.82 -6.48 2.65
C LEU A 356 -2.31 -6.65 2.42
N ASP A 357 -1.71 -5.72 1.68
CA ASP A 357 -0.26 -5.62 1.44
C ASP A 357 0.42 -4.58 2.35
N ASN A 358 -0.34 -4.01 3.29
CA ASN A 358 0.15 -3.05 4.28
C ASN A 358 -0.78 -3.02 5.50
N ILE A 359 -0.26 -2.58 6.65
CA ILE A 359 -1.05 -2.45 7.89
C ILE A 359 -1.24 -1.01 8.39
N THR A 360 -0.63 -0.05 7.71
CA THR A 360 -0.66 1.39 8.06
C THR A 360 -1.45 2.23 7.08
N GLY A 361 -1.90 1.66 5.94
CA GLY A 361 -2.63 2.37 4.91
C GLY A 361 -4.12 2.54 5.20
N THR A 362 -4.78 3.31 4.34
CA THR A 362 -6.19 3.72 4.48
C THR A 362 -7.20 2.58 4.39
N CYS A 363 -6.79 1.44 3.84
CA CYS A 363 -7.62 0.24 3.75
C CYS A 363 -7.50 -0.68 4.97
N PHE A 364 -6.59 -0.37 5.90
CA PHE A 364 -6.53 -1.11 7.15
C PHE A 364 -7.77 -0.81 8.00
N PRO A 365 -8.50 -1.84 8.46
CA PRO A 365 -9.78 -1.63 9.12
C PRO A 365 -9.66 -1.14 10.57
N ASP A 366 -10.77 -0.65 11.11
CA ASP A 366 -10.86 -0.31 12.54
C ASP A 366 -10.70 -1.59 13.39
N ALA A 367 -9.91 -1.52 14.47
CA ALA A 367 -9.66 -2.65 15.36
C ALA A 367 -10.94 -3.26 15.95
N ALA A 368 -12.05 -2.52 16.04
CA ALA A 368 -13.33 -3.05 16.52
C ALA A 368 -14.01 -4.03 15.54
N THR A 369 -13.51 -4.18 14.31
CA THR A 369 -14.19 -4.91 13.23
C THR A 369 -13.59 -6.27 12.91
N PHE A 370 -12.50 -6.67 13.56
CA PHE A 370 -11.86 -7.98 13.41
C PHE A 370 -11.27 -8.43 14.76
N SER A 371 -10.82 -9.68 14.85
CA SER A 371 -10.30 -10.27 16.10
C SER A 371 -8.87 -10.75 16.02
N SER A 372 -8.34 -10.98 14.82
CA SER A 372 -6.99 -11.52 14.66
C SER A 372 -6.25 -10.89 13.47
N LEU A 373 -4.97 -10.60 13.68
CA LEU A 373 -4.04 -10.12 12.65
C LEU A 373 -3.01 -11.22 12.38
N TRP A 374 -2.81 -11.54 11.10
CA TRP A 374 -1.86 -12.55 10.63
C TRP A 374 -0.80 -11.87 9.77
N LEU A 375 0.40 -11.70 10.32
CA LEU A 375 1.53 -11.04 9.66
C LEU A 375 2.37 -12.08 8.94
N CYS A 376 2.37 -12.04 7.60
CA CYS A 376 3.22 -12.87 6.73
C CYS A 376 4.38 -12.02 6.22
N LEU A 377 5.53 -12.11 6.89
CA LEU A 377 6.71 -11.28 6.59
C LEU A 377 7.68 -11.95 5.62
N GLY A 378 7.53 -13.26 5.38
CA GLY A 378 8.42 -14.03 4.51
C GLY A 378 9.76 -14.39 5.15
N THR A 379 10.57 -15.15 4.42
CA THR A 379 11.94 -15.53 4.81
C THR A 379 12.96 -14.95 3.85
N TYR A 380 14.21 -14.79 4.28
CA TYR A 380 15.30 -14.32 3.41
C TYR A 380 15.33 -15.13 2.10
N PRO A 381 15.62 -14.50 0.94
CA PRO A 381 15.94 -13.10 0.71
C PRO A 381 14.73 -12.18 0.48
N SER A 382 13.52 -12.70 0.70
CA SER A 382 12.25 -12.02 0.45
C SER A 382 11.55 -11.58 1.74
N ASN A 383 12.23 -11.64 2.89
CA ASN A 383 11.68 -11.21 4.16
C ASN A 383 11.45 -9.69 4.23
N HIS A 384 10.45 -9.30 5.01
CA HIS A 384 10.12 -7.92 5.36
C HIS A 384 10.47 -7.65 6.83
N GLN A 385 11.30 -6.64 7.04
CA GLN A 385 11.61 -6.14 8.38
C GLN A 385 10.48 -5.24 8.87
N ILE A 386 9.92 -5.54 10.05
CA ILE A 386 8.92 -4.69 10.72
C ILE A 386 9.53 -3.30 10.97
N ASN A 387 8.97 -2.28 10.35
CA ASN A 387 9.42 -0.90 10.55
C ASN A 387 8.85 -0.27 11.83
N ALA A 388 9.28 0.95 12.16
CA ALA A 388 8.89 1.62 13.39
C ALA A 388 7.37 1.86 13.51
N ASP A 389 6.71 2.26 12.42
CA ASP A 389 5.27 2.56 12.41
C ASP A 389 4.44 1.28 12.48
N GLU A 390 4.87 0.23 11.77
CA GLU A 390 4.27 -1.10 11.84
C GLU A 390 4.37 -1.68 13.26
N GLY A 391 5.54 -1.60 13.89
CA GLY A 391 5.74 -2.07 15.25
C GLY A 391 4.81 -1.37 16.25
N VAL A 392 4.63 -0.05 16.11
CA VAL A 392 3.66 0.70 16.94
C VAL A 392 2.24 0.25 16.66
N LYS A 393 1.86 0.12 15.39
CA LYS A 393 0.52 -0.31 14.97
C LYS A 393 0.18 -1.69 15.54
N ILE A 394 1.10 -2.66 15.46
CA ILE A 394 0.91 -4.01 15.99
C ILE A 394 0.72 -3.97 17.51
N ALA A 395 1.56 -3.24 18.23
CA ALA A 395 1.44 -3.08 19.69
C ALA A 395 0.08 -2.47 20.09
N GLU A 396 -0.38 -1.43 19.40
CA GLU A 396 -1.69 -0.81 19.63
C GLU A 396 -2.85 -1.78 19.39
N LEU A 397 -2.75 -2.65 18.37
CA LEU A 397 -3.76 -3.66 18.09
C LEU A 397 -3.81 -4.72 19.20
N ILE A 398 -2.66 -5.19 19.67
CA ILE A 398 -2.59 -6.13 20.81
C ILE A 398 -3.22 -5.49 22.06
N GLU A 399 -2.91 -4.24 22.37
CA GLU A 399 -3.52 -3.49 23.47
C GLU A 399 -5.03 -3.30 23.31
N ALA A 400 -5.52 -3.22 22.06
CA ALA A 400 -6.94 -3.19 21.74
C ALA A 400 -7.62 -4.57 21.84
N GLY A 401 -6.86 -5.63 22.14
CA GLY A 401 -7.36 -7.00 22.31
C GLY A 401 -7.25 -7.87 21.05
N ILE A 402 -6.62 -7.39 19.98
CA ILE A 402 -6.43 -8.18 18.75
C ILE A 402 -5.34 -9.21 18.97
N SER A 403 -5.65 -10.47 18.68
CA SER A 403 -4.67 -11.55 18.76
C SER A 403 -3.79 -11.54 17.52
N VAL A 404 -2.49 -11.79 17.69
CA VAL A 404 -1.51 -11.65 16.60
C VAL A 404 -0.86 -13.00 16.30
N TYR A 405 -0.79 -13.32 15.03
CA TYR A 405 0.14 -14.30 14.48
C TYR A 405 1.20 -13.56 13.69
N CYS A 406 2.47 -13.90 13.89
CA CYS A 406 3.59 -13.35 13.14
C CYS A 406 4.51 -14.46 12.66
N GLU A 407 4.80 -14.47 11.36
CA GLU A 407 5.82 -15.32 10.77
C GLU A 407 6.87 -14.53 10.00
N GLY A 408 8.12 -14.98 10.06
CA GLY A 408 9.17 -14.49 9.18
C GLY A 408 10.58 -14.94 9.59
N GLY A 409 11.46 -15.08 8.61
CA GLY A 409 12.90 -15.26 8.83
C GLY A 409 13.56 -13.95 9.25
N ASP A 410 14.65 -14.03 10.01
CA ASP A 410 15.46 -12.90 10.50
C ASP A 410 14.75 -11.91 11.46
N VAL A 411 13.44 -12.03 11.68
CA VAL A 411 12.62 -11.10 12.47
C VAL A 411 13.10 -10.94 13.91
N TRP A 412 13.59 -12.02 14.54
CA TRP A 412 13.99 -12.01 15.95
C TRP A 412 15.50 -12.18 16.17
N GLY A 413 16.22 -12.81 15.25
CA GLY A 413 17.62 -13.14 15.41
C GLY A 413 18.60 -12.19 14.71
N PHE A 414 18.12 -11.42 13.73
CA PHE A 414 18.93 -10.51 12.92
C PHE A 414 18.44 -9.07 12.98
N ASP A 415 17.15 -8.88 12.75
CA ASP A 415 16.51 -7.57 12.69
C ASP A 415 16.53 -6.86 14.04
N ALA A 416 16.52 -5.53 13.99
CA ALA A 416 16.43 -4.73 15.20
C ALA A 416 15.05 -4.83 15.83
N ASP A 417 15.00 -4.92 17.17
CA ASP A 417 13.76 -4.90 17.94
C ASP A 417 12.86 -3.71 17.56
N SER A 418 11.57 -4.00 17.41
CA SER A 418 10.53 -3.00 17.13
C SER A 418 9.66 -2.76 18.38
N ALA A 419 8.67 -1.87 18.28
CA ALA A 419 7.70 -1.70 19.36
C ALA A 419 6.80 -2.93 19.58
N PHE A 420 6.80 -3.91 18.66
CA PHE A 420 6.14 -5.20 18.82
C PHE A 420 6.89 -6.16 19.75
N SER A 421 8.24 -6.14 19.78
CA SER A 421 9.06 -7.12 20.53
C SER A 421 8.63 -7.31 22.00
N PRO A 422 8.25 -6.27 22.77
CA PRO A 422 7.80 -6.46 24.15
C PRO A 422 6.47 -7.23 24.32
N TYR A 423 5.73 -7.52 23.24
CA TYR A 423 4.43 -8.19 23.24
C TYR A 423 4.47 -9.57 22.60
N ASP A 424 5.61 -9.99 22.03
CA ASP A 424 5.68 -11.15 21.13
C ASP A 424 5.96 -12.48 21.86
N GLY A 425 6.39 -12.44 23.13
CA GLY A 425 6.69 -13.61 23.93
C GLY A 425 8.01 -14.29 23.56
N VAL A 426 8.93 -13.60 22.89
CA VAL A 426 10.23 -14.09 22.42
C VAL A 426 11.35 -13.44 23.23
N ASP A 427 12.27 -14.25 23.72
CA ASP A 427 13.46 -13.79 24.44
C ASP A 427 14.52 -13.33 23.42
N SER A 428 14.52 -12.04 23.09
CA SER A 428 15.46 -11.47 22.12
C SER A 428 16.93 -11.62 22.55
N ASP A 429 17.22 -11.66 23.86
CA ASP A 429 18.58 -11.87 24.37
C ASP A 429 19.10 -13.32 24.16
N ASN A 430 18.20 -14.28 23.93
CA ASN A 430 18.51 -15.70 23.79
C ASN A 430 18.11 -16.29 22.43
N THR A 431 17.66 -15.44 21.51
CA THR A 431 17.38 -15.81 20.11
C THR A 431 18.65 -15.64 19.27
N ALA A 432 18.81 -16.46 18.24
CA ALA A 432 19.92 -16.36 17.29
C ALA A 432 19.39 -16.34 15.86
N ASP A 433 20.02 -15.51 15.01
CA ASP A 433 19.90 -15.38 13.54
C ASP A 433 19.72 -16.70 12.77
N GLY A 434 20.21 -17.80 13.34
CA GLY A 434 19.96 -19.13 12.80
C GLY A 434 20.67 -19.38 11.46
N ASP A 435 20.06 -20.23 10.64
CA ASP A 435 20.58 -20.64 9.33
C ASP A 435 19.50 -21.38 8.48
N ASP A 436 19.92 -21.85 7.31
CA ASP A 436 19.13 -22.62 6.33
C ASP A 436 18.96 -24.12 6.67
N SER A 437 19.17 -24.53 7.93
CA SER A 437 19.08 -25.95 8.29
C SER A 437 17.66 -26.47 8.55
N PHE A 438 16.67 -25.58 8.67
CA PHE A 438 15.29 -25.94 8.98
C PHE A 438 14.58 -26.58 7.78
N ILE A 439 14.31 -27.89 7.86
CA ILE A 439 13.65 -28.65 6.78
C ILE A 439 12.55 -29.58 7.29
N SER A 440 12.39 -29.69 8.60
CA SER A 440 11.39 -30.56 9.23
C SER A 440 11.15 -30.16 10.68
N MET A 441 9.92 -30.32 11.14
CA MET A 441 9.49 -29.80 12.43
C MET A 441 8.77 -30.84 13.29
N THR A 442 8.93 -30.70 14.60
CA THR A 442 8.19 -31.44 15.62
C THR A 442 7.36 -30.46 16.44
N GLY A 443 6.05 -30.71 16.51
CA GLY A 443 5.13 -29.91 17.31
C GLY A 443 5.29 -30.19 18.81
N GLU A 444 5.15 -29.15 19.61
CA GLU A 444 5.30 -29.13 21.06
C GLU A 444 4.00 -28.69 21.76
N ASP A 445 3.90 -29.02 23.04
CA ASP A 445 2.90 -28.44 23.93
C ASP A 445 3.51 -27.21 24.61
N SER A 446 2.93 -26.04 24.34
CA SER A 446 3.32 -24.77 24.96
C SER A 446 3.23 -24.81 26.49
N GLY A 447 2.37 -25.66 27.04
CA GLY A 447 1.97 -25.67 28.43
C GLY A 447 0.93 -24.60 28.80
N PHE A 448 0.48 -23.81 27.81
CA PHE A 448 -0.39 -22.64 28.01
C PHE A 448 -1.64 -22.64 27.13
N GLY A 449 -1.93 -23.72 26.40
CA GLY A 449 -3.20 -23.91 25.69
C GLY A 449 -3.08 -24.30 24.22
N VAL A 450 -1.91 -24.08 23.60
CA VAL A 450 -1.59 -24.59 22.26
C VAL A 450 -0.77 -25.87 22.39
N ASP A 451 -1.30 -26.98 21.89
CA ASP A 451 -0.64 -28.29 21.89
C ASP A 451 -0.60 -28.84 20.46
N LEU A 452 0.58 -28.78 19.84
CA LEU A 452 0.80 -29.25 18.47
C LEU A 452 1.39 -30.66 18.44
N THR A 453 1.36 -31.37 19.59
CA THR A 453 1.91 -32.72 19.66
C THR A 453 1.14 -33.66 18.73
N GLY A 454 1.84 -34.14 17.70
CA GLY A 454 1.25 -34.99 16.66
C GLY A 454 1.12 -34.35 15.28
N LEU A 455 1.45 -33.06 15.15
CA LEU A 455 1.45 -32.33 13.88
C LEU A 455 2.83 -32.24 13.22
N ALA A 456 3.77 -33.12 13.58
CA ALA A 456 5.10 -33.15 12.96
C ALA A 456 5.01 -33.28 11.43
N ALA A 457 5.80 -32.48 10.72
CA ALA A 457 5.79 -32.42 9.26
C ALA A 457 7.16 -32.04 8.70
N ASP A 458 7.33 -32.27 7.41
CA ASP A 458 8.42 -31.66 6.64
C ASP A 458 8.09 -30.18 6.39
N TYR A 459 9.14 -29.38 6.15
CA TYR A 459 9.03 -27.97 5.76
C TYR A 459 9.60 -27.80 4.34
N THR A 460 8.84 -27.11 3.49
CA THR A 460 9.33 -26.66 2.19
C THR A 460 9.83 -25.24 2.35
N GLN A 461 11.14 -25.09 2.25
CA GLN A 461 11.79 -23.78 2.31
C GLN A 461 11.34 -22.88 1.15
N ASP A 462 11.33 -21.58 1.42
CA ASP A 462 11.03 -20.58 0.41
C ASP A 462 12.08 -20.57 -0.70
N GLN A 463 13.34 -20.40 -0.32
CA GLN A 463 14.48 -20.56 -1.20
C GLN A 463 15.42 -21.61 -0.64
N ALA A 464 15.32 -22.84 -1.16
CA ALA A 464 16.18 -23.93 -0.75
C ALA A 464 17.67 -23.56 -0.84
N GLY A 465 18.40 -23.63 0.28
CA GLY A 465 19.79 -23.20 0.35
C GLY A 465 20.00 -21.77 0.88
N SER A 466 18.91 -21.05 1.15
CA SER A 466 18.91 -19.62 1.47
C SER A 466 17.64 -19.19 2.21
N ASP A 467 17.15 -19.97 3.18
CA ASP A 467 15.96 -19.69 3.98
C ASP A 467 16.36 -19.59 5.48
N TRP A 468 16.62 -18.38 5.96
CA TRP A 468 17.25 -18.13 7.27
C TRP A 468 16.20 -18.14 8.40
N THR A 469 16.05 -19.30 9.04
CA THR A 469 15.14 -19.50 10.17
C THR A 469 15.84 -19.23 11.50
N ASP A 470 15.32 -18.29 12.28
CA ASP A 470 15.80 -17.95 13.62
C ASP A 470 15.66 -19.13 14.60
N GLN A 471 16.65 -19.25 15.47
CA GLN A 471 16.64 -20.17 16.62
C GLN A 471 16.10 -19.43 17.83
N MET A 472 14.79 -19.52 18.04
CA MET A 472 14.04 -18.73 19.01
C MET A 472 14.19 -19.25 20.45
N ALA A 473 13.83 -18.39 21.41
CA ALA A 473 13.64 -18.77 22.81
C ALA A 473 12.36 -18.14 23.36
N PRO A 474 11.49 -18.88 24.09
CA PRO A 474 10.33 -18.28 24.75
C PRO A 474 10.76 -17.32 25.86
N ALA A 475 10.13 -16.14 25.91
CA ALA A 475 10.37 -15.15 26.94
C ALA A 475 10.00 -15.65 28.33
N THR A 476 10.80 -15.26 29.32
CA THR A 476 10.48 -15.52 30.74
C THR A 476 9.58 -14.43 31.35
N LEU A 477 9.53 -13.25 30.73
CA LEU A 477 8.66 -12.14 31.10
C LEU A 477 8.59 -11.11 29.95
N ASP A 478 7.37 -10.84 29.48
CA ASP A 478 7.06 -9.76 28.55
C ASP A 478 5.86 -8.93 29.02
N ILE A 479 5.47 -7.93 28.23
CA ILE A 479 4.27 -7.14 28.44
C ILE A 479 3.05 -8.04 28.22
N GLY A 480 2.40 -8.40 29.33
CA GLY A 480 1.34 -9.40 29.36
C GLY A 480 1.62 -10.60 30.26
N GLY A 481 2.80 -10.66 30.90
CA GLY A 481 3.14 -11.68 31.88
C GLY A 481 4.16 -12.72 31.39
N PRO A 482 4.37 -13.80 32.15
CA PRO A 482 5.48 -14.74 31.95
C PRO A 482 5.11 -16.01 31.17
N ASN A 483 3.92 -16.10 30.59
CA ASN A 483 3.38 -17.35 30.06
C ASN A 483 3.71 -17.54 28.57
N SER A 484 4.98 -17.72 28.25
CA SER A 484 5.44 -18.07 26.89
C SER A 484 6.04 -19.49 26.86
N GLY A 485 5.74 -20.25 25.80
CA GLY A 485 6.23 -21.62 25.62
C GLY A 485 6.50 -21.96 24.15
N PRO A 486 7.35 -22.95 23.87
CA PRO A 486 7.64 -23.37 22.50
C PRO A 486 6.46 -24.16 21.93
N ILE A 487 6.19 -23.97 20.63
CA ILE A 487 5.17 -24.75 19.90
C ILE A 487 5.75 -25.54 18.73
N TRP A 488 6.92 -25.15 18.22
CA TRP A 488 7.65 -25.88 17.19
C TRP A 488 9.14 -25.98 17.50
N ARG A 489 9.73 -27.11 17.10
CA ARG A 489 11.17 -27.32 17.05
C ARG A 489 11.60 -27.90 15.72
N ASP A 490 12.84 -27.61 15.32
CA ASP A 490 13.51 -28.39 14.30
C ASP A 490 13.62 -29.87 14.74
N ALA A 491 13.24 -30.80 13.86
CA ALA A 491 13.17 -32.22 14.20
C ALA A 491 14.55 -32.91 14.27
N GLY A 492 15.59 -32.34 13.66
CA GLY A 492 16.93 -32.93 13.60
C GLY A 492 17.90 -32.38 14.64
N LEU A 493 17.95 -31.06 14.77
CA LEU A 493 18.86 -30.25 15.56
C LEU A 493 18.22 -29.75 16.87
N GLY A 494 16.89 -29.67 16.94
CA GLY A 494 16.15 -29.49 18.20
C GLY A 494 16.05 -28.06 18.74
N TYR A 495 16.49 -27.06 17.98
CA TYR A 495 16.25 -25.66 18.31
C TYR A 495 14.76 -25.30 18.16
N ILE A 496 14.32 -24.28 18.88
CA ILE A 496 12.94 -23.79 18.84
C ILE A 496 12.82 -22.85 17.65
N VAL A 497 11.71 -22.92 16.93
CA VAL A 497 11.43 -22.09 15.75
C VAL A 497 10.08 -21.39 15.83
N ALA A 498 9.35 -21.59 16.94
CA ALA A 498 8.10 -20.89 17.20
C ALA A 498 7.73 -20.91 18.68
N THR A 499 7.06 -19.85 19.11
CA THR A 499 6.55 -19.65 20.47
C THR A 499 5.07 -19.31 20.44
N TYR A 500 4.38 -19.68 21.51
CA TYR A 500 3.04 -19.19 21.84
C TYR A 500 3.10 -18.43 23.14
N TYR A 501 2.57 -17.21 23.13
CA TYR A 501 2.49 -16.32 24.27
C TYR A 501 1.05 -16.16 24.73
N ALA A 502 0.73 -16.76 25.88
CA ALA A 502 -0.55 -16.62 26.55
C ALA A 502 -0.56 -15.33 27.40
N SER A 503 -0.52 -14.19 26.72
CA SER A 503 -0.53 -12.85 27.31
C SER A 503 -1.83 -12.57 28.08
N ASP A 504 -1.72 -11.81 29.17
CA ASP A 504 -2.85 -11.23 29.91
C ASP A 504 -3.56 -10.11 29.12
N ILE A 505 -2.99 -9.66 27.98
CA ILE A 505 -3.56 -8.62 27.10
C ILE A 505 -4.29 -9.26 25.92
N SER A 506 -3.55 -9.84 24.97
CA SER A 506 -4.07 -10.64 23.88
C SER A 506 -3.02 -11.67 23.43
N PRO A 507 -3.39 -12.93 23.14
CA PRO A 507 -2.44 -13.97 22.80
C PRO A 507 -1.68 -13.69 21.49
N VAL A 508 -0.43 -14.13 21.45
CA VAL A 508 0.46 -13.98 20.28
C VAL A 508 1.10 -15.31 19.92
N ILE A 509 1.18 -15.62 18.62
CA ILE A 509 1.99 -16.72 18.06
C ILE A 509 3.08 -16.11 17.19
N CYS A 510 4.32 -16.53 17.41
CA CYS A 510 5.49 -16.08 16.67
C CYS A 510 6.24 -17.29 16.12
N GLN A 511 6.61 -17.29 14.84
CA GLN A 511 7.38 -18.37 14.23
C GLN A 511 8.35 -17.89 13.16
N SER A 512 9.51 -18.52 13.04
CA SER A 512 10.57 -18.08 12.12
C SER A 512 10.59 -18.76 10.74
N TRP A 513 9.45 -19.32 10.36
CA TRP A 513 9.28 -20.06 9.11
C TRP A 513 7.91 -19.77 8.53
N GLU A 514 7.74 -19.95 7.22
CA GLU A 514 6.49 -19.60 6.54
C GLU A 514 5.44 -20.69 6.62
N PHE A 515 4.23 -20.37 7.09
CA PHE A 515 3.09 -21.27 7.16
C PHE A 515 2.83 -21.99 5.83
N GLY A 516 2.98 -21.28 4.71
CA GLY A 516 2.87 -21.84 3.36
C GLY A 516 3.81 -23.02 3.08
N GLY A 517 4.95 -23.09 3.75
CA GLY A 517 5.93 -24.18 3.64
C GLY A 517 5.59 -25.42 4.48
N TYR A 518 4.59 -25.38 5.37
CA TYR A 518 4.15 -26.53 6.15
C TYR A 518 3.54 -27.61 5.25
N VAL A 519 4.16 -28.80 5.20
CA VAL A 519 3.73 -29.91 4.32
C VAL A 519 2.55 -30.71 4.89
N GLY A 520 2.18 -30.48 6.16
CA GLY A 520 1.05 -31.16 6.81
C GLY A 520 -0.32 -30.60 6.41
N ASP A 521 -1.35 -30.93 7.21
CA ASP A 521 -2.70 -30.39 7.01
C ASP A 521 -2.78 -28.96 7.58
N GLN A 522 -2.61 -27.96 6.71
CA GLN A 522 -2.64 -26.55 7.07
C GLN A 522 -3.97 -26.11 7.71
N ALA A 523 -5.11 -26.67 7.28
CA ALA A 523 -6.41 -26.33 7.88
C ALA A 523 -6.52 -26.86 9.32
N ALA A 524 -5.97 -28.06 9.57
CA ALA A 524 -5.92 -28.64 10.92
C ALA A 524 -4.94 -27.87 11.82
N LEU A 525 -3.77 -27.46 11.30
CA LEU A 525 -2.84 -26.61 12.05
C LEU A 525 -3.47 -25.26 12.40
N MET A 526 -4.12 -24.62 11.43
CA MET A 526 -4.79 -23.34 11.63
C MET A 526 -5.84 -23.44 12.74
N LEU A 527 -6.60 -24.54 12.83
CA LEU A 527 -7.57 -24.74 13.90
C LEU A 527 -6.94 -24.69 15.30
N GLU A 528 -5.74 -25.26 15.48
CA GLU A 528 -5.01 -25.19 16.76
C GLU A 528 -4.50 -23.77 17.05
N TYR A 529 -4.04 -23.04 16.02
CA TYR A 529 -3.68 -21.62 16.16
C TYR A 529 -4.90 -20.78 16.56
N LEU A 530 -6.05 -20.97 15.92
CA LEU A 530 -7.30 -20.30 16.29
C LEU A 530 -7.73 -20.61 17.73
N ALA A 531 -7.52 -21.84 18.20
CA ALA A 531 -7.78 -22.21 19.58
C ALA A 531 -6.90 -21.45 20.58
N GLY A 532 -5.60 -21.34 20.28
CA GLY A 532 -4.64 -20.56 21.07
C GLY A 532 -4.94 -19.07 21.08
N LEU A 533 -5.22 -18.49 19.91
CA LEU A 533 -5.50 -17.07 19.74
C LEU A 533 -6.90 -16.66 20.25
N GLY A 534 -7.57 -17.51 21.04
CA GLY A 534 -8.89 -17.20 21.60
C GLY A 534 -10.00 -17.04 20.57
N SER A 535 -9.75 -17.49 19.34
CA SER A 535 -10.61 -17.28 18.17
C SER A 535 -11.28 -18.58 17.70
N SER A 536 -11.42 -19.55 18.60
CA SER A 536 -12.06 -20.87 18.40
C SER A 536 -13.60 -20.86 18.26
N GLY A 537 -14.20 -19.73 17.87
CA GLY A 537 -15.65 -19.63 17.61
C GLY A 537 -16.00 -19.61 16.11
N PRO A 538 -17.15 -20.17 15.68
CA PRO A 538 -17.81 -19.71 14.45
C PRO A 538 -18.60 -18.40 14.72
N PRO A 539 -18.94 -17.60 13.69
CA PRO A 539 -18.29 -16.37 13.18
C PRO A 539 -18.86 -15.06 13.86
N PRO A 540 -18.63 -13.81 13.38
CA PRO A 540 -18.73 -12.54 14.14
C PRO A 540 -20.18 -12.01 14.25
N PRO A 541 -20.42 -10.78 14.79
CA PRO A 541 -21.52 -10.48 15.71
C PRO A 541 -22.91 -10.90 15.22
N VAL A 542 -23.63 -11.54 16.13
CA VAL A 542 -25.03 -11.99 16.05
C VAL A 542 -25.90 -10.93 15.37
N GLY A 543 -26.31 -11.17 14.12
CA GLY A 543 -27.35 -10.37 13.46
C GLY A 543 -28.67 -10.50 14.25
N PRO A 544 -29.59 -9.52 14.15
CA PRO A 544 -30.88 -9.62 14.83
C PRO A 544 -31.66 -10.88 14.42
N GLU A 545 -32.13 -11.68 15.39
CA GLU A 545 -32.97 -12.86 15.10
C GLU A 545 -34.35 -12.45 14.56
N PHE A 546 -34.83 -13.15 13.52
CA PHE A 546 -36.16 -12.92 12.95
C PHE A 546 -36.82 -14.20 12.43
N ARG A 547 -38.10 -14.11 12.03
CA ARG A 547 -38.80 -15.17 11.27
C ARG A 547 -39.00 -14.72 9.84
N ARG A 548 -38.42 -15.44 8.88
CA ARG A 548 -38.52 -15.07 7.46
C ARG A 548 -39.95 -15.24 6.94
N GLY A 549 -40.53 -14.15 6.45
CA GLY A 549 -41.90 -14.06 5.96
C GLY A 549 -42.87 -13.39 6.94
N ASP A 550 -42.48 -13.10 8.19
CA ASP A 550 -43.30 -12.34 9.16
C ASP A 550 -43.08 -10.83 8.99
N SER A 551 -43.52 -10.31 7.84
CA SER A 551 -43.27 -8.92 7.45
C SER A 551 -43.95 -7.89 8.35
N ASN A 552 -45.04 -8.27 9.04
CA ASN A 552 -45.79 -7.36 9.91
C ASN A 552 -45.38 -7.45 11.39
N GLY A 553 -44.48 -8.38 11.74
CA GLY A 553 -43.92 -8.56 13.08
C GLY A 553 -44.93 -9.08 14.11
N ASP A 554 -45.98 -9.79 13.69
CA ASP A 554 -47.00 -10.33 14.60
C ASP A 554 -46.66 -11.75 15.12
N GLY A 555 -45.55 -12.31 14.66
CA GLY A 555 -45.03 -13.61 15.05
C GLY A 555 -45.68 -14.78 14.32
N ALA A 556 -46.56 -14.56 13.33
CA ALA A 556 -47.25 -15.63 12.62
C ALA A 556 -47.24 -15.43 11.10
N PHE A 557 -46.57 -16.33 10.38
CA PHE A 557 -46.61 -16.35 8.91
C PHE A 557 -48.00 -16.70 8.37
N ASN A 558 -48.74 -15.69 7.88
CA ASN A 558 -50.11 -15.80 7.41
C ASN A 558 -50.42 -14.80 6.27
N ILE A 559 -51.70 -14.67 5.89
CA ILE A 559 -52.08 -13.78 4.76
C ILE A 559 -51.86 -12.29 5.07
N ALA A 560 -51.77 -11.91 6.35
CA ALA A 560 -51.51 -10.54 6.76
C ALA A 560 -50.13 -10.06 6.32
N ASP A 561 -49.14 -10.95 6.19
CA ASP A 561 -47.77 -10.64 5.78
C ASP A 561 -47.66 -10.14 4.34
N PRO A 562 -48.04 -10.91 3.30
CA PRO A 562 -47.97 -10.41 1.94
C PRO A 562 -48.88 -9.19 1.72
N VAL A 563 -49.96 -9.03 2.51
CA VAL A 563 -50.79 -7.82 2.48
C VAL A 563 -50.03 -6.62 3.05
N HIS A 564 -49.31 -6.80 4.16
CA HIS A 564 -48.44 -5.78 4.75
C HIS A 564 -47.31 -5.40 3.79
N SER A 565 -46.60 -6.37 3.21
CA SER A 565 -45.56 -6.13 2.22
C SER A 565 -46.07 -5.33 1.01
N LEU A 566 -47.21 -5.73 0.42
CA LEU A 566 -47.80 -5.03 -0.73
C LEU A 566 -48.30 -3.62 -0.36
N ALA A 567 -48.82 -3.43 0.85
CA ALA A 567 -49.24 -2.12 1.34
C ALA A 567 -48.04 -1.18 1.51
N SER A 568 -46.93 -1.70 2.04
CA SER A 568 -45.66 -0.97 2.16
C SER A 568 -45.11 -0.57 0.79
N LEU A 569 -45.03 -1.51 -0.15
CA LEU A 569 -44.46 -1.29 -1.49
C LEU A 569 -45.30 -0.36 -2.38
N PHE A 570 -46.63 -0.42 -2.31
CA PHE A 570 -47.49 0.21 -3.33
C PHE A 570 -48.57 1.16 -2.81
N SER A 571 -48.86 1.15 -1.50
CA SER A 571 -50.00 1.90 -0.95
C SER A 571 -49.62 2.90 0.14
N GLY A 572 -48.31 3.13 0.36
CA GLY A 572 -47.81 4.03 1.39
C GLY A 572 -48.06 3.54 2.81
N GLY A 573 -48.16 2.21 2.99
CA GLY A 573 -48.17 1.57 4.31
C GLY A 573 -46.85 1.78 5.06
N LEU A 574 -46.83 1.46 6.35
CA LEU A 574 -45.60 1.48 7.13
C LEU A 574 -44.57 0.51 6.55
N ALA A 575 -43.29 0.86 6.63
CA ALA A 575 -42.20 -0.05 6.31
C ALA A 575 -42.17 -1.21 7.35
N PRO A 576 -41.77 -2.42 6.93
CA PRO A 576 -41.48 -3.50 7.87
C PRO A 576 -40.45 -3.06 8.92
N GLY A 577 -40.66 -3.42 10.18
CA GLY A 577 -39.69 -3.17 11.26
C GLY A 577 -38.43 -4.04 11.14
N CYS A 578 -38.53 -5.13 10.38
CA CYS A 578 -37.41 -5.97 9.97
C CYS A 578 -37.49 -6.25 8.48
N MET A 579 -36.53 -5.70 7.75
CA MET A 579 -36.45 -5.82 6.30
C MET A 579 -36.06 -7.24 5.90
N ALA A 580 -35.24 -7.92 6.69
CA ALA A 580 -34.89 -9.33 6.47
C ALA A 580 -36.09 -10.29 6.65
N ALA A 581 -37.03 -9.97 7.56
CA ALA A 581 -38.29 -10.71 7.70
C ALA A 581 -39.22 -10.50 6.50
N ALA A 582 -39.17 -9.32 5.86
CA ALA A 582 -39.97 -9.00 4.70
C ALA A 582 -39.40 -9.58 3.39
N ASP A 583 -38.08 -9.76 3.29
CA ASP A 583 -37.40 -10.51 2.22
C ASP A 583 -37.69 -12.01 2.33
N SER A 584 -38.80 -12.41 1.73
CA SER A 584 -39.37 -13.75 1.84
C SER A 584 -38.73 -14.76 0.89
N ASN A 585 -38.09 -14.30 -0.18
CA ASN A 585 -37.36 -15.14 -1.13
C ASN A 585 -35.85 -15.20 -0.84
N ALA A 586 -35.35 -14.42 0.12
CA ALA A 586 -33.96 -14.34 0.55
C ALA A 586 -33.02 -13.98 -0.60
N ASP A 587 -33.39 -12.96 -1.38
CA ASP A 587 -32.58 -12.44 -2.49
C ASP A 587 -31.77 -11.17 -2.14
N GLY A 588 -31.83 -10.73 -0.88
CA GLY A 588 -31.13 -9.55 -0.36
C GLY A 588 -31.87 -8.25 -0.64
N SER A 589 -33.11 -8.30 -1.12
CA SER A 589 -33.88 -7.12 -1.47
C SER A 589 -35.37 -7.25 -1.19
N PHE A 590 -35.97 -6.23 -0.56
CA PHE A 590 -37.42 -6.19 -0.37
C PHE A 590 -38.13 -5.59 -1.60
N ASN A 591 -38.80 -6.44 -2.39
CA ASN A 591 -39.49 -6.07 -3.61
C ASN A 591 -40.79 -6.88 -3.83
N ILE A 592 -41.36 -6.85 -5.05
CA ILE A 592 -42.63 -7.54 -5.36
C ILE A 592 -42.51 -9.07 -5.36
N ALA A 593 -41.31 -9.62 -5.52
CA ALA A 593 -41.06 -11.06 -5.48
C ALA A 593 -41.35 -11.67 -4.11
N ASP A 594 -41.22 -10.90 -3.03
CA ASP A 594 -41.44 -11.33 -1.65
C ASP A 594 -42.89 -11.69 -1.33
N PRO A 595 -43.87 -10.78 -1.51
CA PRO A 595 -45.26 -11.14 -1.30
C PRO A 595 -45.71 -12.25 -2.28
N VAL A 596 -45.10 -12.36 -3.46
CA VAL A 596 -45.37 -13.47 -4.39
C VAL A 596 -44.88 -14.80 -3.81
N LYS A 597 -43.67 -14.84 -3.24
CA LYS A 597 -43.12 -16.02 -2.56
C LYS A 597 -43.96 -16.41 -1.34
N SER A 598 -44.39 -15.44 -0.54
CA SER A 598 -45.24 -15.68 0.63
C SER A 598 -46.63 -16.21 0.26
N LEU A 599 -47.30 -15.63 -0.75
CA LEU A 599 -48.57 -16.15 -1.27
C LEU A 599 -48.43 -17.52 -1.93
N GLY A 600 -47.32 -17.74 -2.63
CA GLY A 600 -46.98 -19.03 -3.25
C GLY A 600 -46.84 -20.14 -2.22
N ALA A 601 -46.17 -19.87 -1.10
CA ALA A 601 -46.04 -20.78 0.02
C ALA A 601 -47.39 -21.06 0.70
N LEU A 602 -48.19 -20.01 0.96
CA LEU A 602 -49.48 -20.13 1.67
C LEU A 602 -50.57 -20.85 0.87
N PHE A 603 -50.64 -20.64 -0.46
CA PHE A 603 -51.81 -21.06 -1.26
C PHE A 603 -51.50 -21.95 -2.45
N SER A 604 -50.25 -22.03 -2.90
CA SER A 604 -49.89 -22.74 -4.14
C SER A 604 -48.97 -23.94 -3.91
N GLY A 605 -48.70 -24.30 -2.65
CA GLY A 605 -47.85 -25.44 -2.29
C GLY A 605 -46.38 -25.26 -2.66
N GLN A 606 -45.93 -24.01 -2.86
CA GLN A 606 -44.50 -23.73 -2.99
C GLN A 606 -43.81 -23.96 -1.65
N LEU A 607 -42.49 -24.16 -1.68
CA LEU A 607 -41.69 -24.28 -0.46
C LEU A 607 -41.85 -23.01 0.40
N PRO A 608 -41.89 -23.15 1.74
CA PRO A 608 -41.89 -22.01 2.66
C PRO A 608 -40.68 -21.08 2.42
N PRO A 609 -40.69 -19.86 2.98
CA PRO A 609 -39.49 -19.02 3.03
C PRO A 609 -38.26 -19.82 3.49
N PRO A 610 -37.08 -19.60 2.88
CA PRO A 610 -35.83 -20.20 3.32
C PRO A 610 -35.52 -19.91 4.80
N ALA A 611 -34.57 -20.63 5.39
CA ALA A 611 -34.11 -20.41 6.77
C ALA A 611 -33.78 -18.91 7.02
N PRO A 612 -34.04 -18.34 8.22
CA PRO A 612 -34.53 -19.00 9.45
C PRO A 612 -35.97 -19.53 9.35
N GLY A 613 -36.67 -19.14 8.28
CA GLY A 613 -37.97 -19.67 7.92
C GLY A 613 -39.11 -19.00 8.69
N PRO A 614 -40.36 -19.34 8.36
CA PRO A 614 -41.54 -18.66 8.89
C PRO A 614 -41.92 -19.04 10.32
N THR A 615 -41.29 -20.07 10.91
CA THR A 615 -41.70 -20.67 12.19
C THR A 615 -40.68 -20.49 13.30
N ASP A 616 -39.42 -20.67 12.98
CA ASP A 616 -38.33 -20.62 13.95
C ASP A 616 -37.69 -19.24 13.89
N CYS A 617 -37.43 -18.67 15.05
CA CYS A 617 -36.58 -17.49 15.14
C CYS A 617 -35.14 -17.93 14.92
N GLY A 618 -34.43 -17.19 14.10
CA GLY A 618 -33.02 -17.40 13.86
C GLY A 618 -32.45 -16.29 12.99
N GLU A 619 -31.15 -16.37 12.78
CA GLU A 619 -30.43 -15.47 11.91
C GLU A 619 -30.58 -15.87 10.45
N ASP A 620 -30.22 -14.97 9.54
CA ASP A 620 -30.07 -15.32 8.13
C ASP A 620 -28.80 -16.17 7.94
N PRO A 621 -28.90 -17.47 7.61
CA PRO A 621 -27.73 -18.33 7.45
C PRO A 621 -27.01 -18.12 6.10
N ALA A 622 -27.57 -17.31 5.20
CA ALA A 622 -26.96 -16.99 3.91
C ALA A 622 -26.28 -15.62 3.93
N ASP A 623 -26.80 -14.66 4.72
CA ASP A 623 -26.30 -13.28 4.74
C ASP A 623 -26.88 -12.44 5.93
N PRO A 624 -26.19 -12.33 7.08
CA PRO A 624 -26.72 -11.65 8.26
C PRO A 624 -26.82 -10.11 8.16
N ASP A 625 -26.21 -9.46 7.14
CA ASP A 625 -25.96 -8.01 7.15
C ASP A 625 -26.61 -7.20 6.00
N LEU A 626 -27.29 -7.82 5.02
CA LEU A 626 -27.85 -7.08 3.87
C LEU A 626 -29.10 -6.24 4.17
N LEU A 627 -29.88 -6.59 5.21
CA LEU A 627 -31.16 -5.93 5.51
C LEU A 627 -31.35 -5.75 7.03
N SER A 628 -31.59 -4.51 7.47
CA SER A 628 -31.71 -4.21 8.90
C SER A 628 -32.97 -4.82 9.53
N CYS A 629 -32.84 -5.18 10.82
CA CYS A 629 -33.98 -5.51 11.68
C CYS A 629 -33.91 -4.67 12.96
N ASP A 630 -34.27 -3.40 12.79
CA ASP A 630 -34.18 -2.37 13.83
C ASP A 630 -35.28 -2.50 14.89
N ASP A 631 -36.47 -3.00 14.48
CA ASP A 631 -37.65 -3.15 15.33
C ASP A 631 -38.35 -4.50 15.07
N TYR A 632 -37.78 -5.59 15.59
CA TYR A 632 -38.38 -6.92 15.54
C TYR A 632 -38.07 -7.72 16.81
N THR A 633 -39.09 -8.36 17.37
CA THR A 633 -38.96 -9.20 18.56
C THR A 633 -39.51 -10.59 18.29
N CYS A 634 -38.58 -11.54 18.32
CA CYS A 634 -38.83 -12.90 18.74
C CYS A 634 -39.17 -12.94 20.25
#